data_AF-A0A2G1WJN9-F1
#
_entry.id   AF-A0A2G1WJN9-F1
#
_cell.length_a   1.000
_cell.length_b   1.000
_cell.length_c   1.000
_cell.angle_alpha   90.00
_cell.angle_beta   90.00
_cell.angle_gamma   90.00
#
_symmetry.space_group_name_H-M   'P 1'
#
loop_
_entity.id
_entity.type
_entity.pdbx_description
1 polymer ?
#
loop_
_entity_poly.entity_id
_entity_poly.type
_entity_poly.pdbx_seq_one_letter_code
_entity_poly.pdbx_strand_id
1 'polypeptide(L)'
;MSDDSLKLYTAIYVALLVAASLNFVLFEAEFLNFTYAQALGGTLVIATVKTLLIVAYFQHLRWENRSLTYVMSLALALTMLLMAAATYSIS
;
A
#
# COMPACT_ATOMS: atom_id res chain seq x y z
N MET A 1 -14.94 -22.69 10.14
CA MET A 1 -14.27 -21.55 9.49
C MET A 1 -13.16 -22.16 8.64
N SER A 2 -13.27 -22.11 7.32
CA SER A 2 -12.51 -22.94 6.38
C SER A 2 -11.01 -22.67 6.43
N ASP A 3 -10.18 -23.70 6.61
CA ASP A 3 -8.71 -23.60 6.66
C ASP A 3 -8.09 -22.85 5.46
N ASP A 4 -8.78 -22.83 4.32
CA ASP A 4 -8.40 -22.07 3.12
C ASP A 4 -8.36 -20.56 3.33
N SER A 5 -9.26 -20.01 4.15
CA SER A 5 -9.24 -18.58 4.48
C SER A 5 -8.01 -18.24 5.31
N LEU A 6 -7.68 -19.06 6.32
CA LEU A 6 -6.48 -18.86 7.13
C LEU A 6 -5.22 -18.92 6.29
N LYS A 7 -5.07 -19.92 5.41
CA LYS A 7 -3.92 -20.03 4.50
C LYS A 7 -3.76 -18.79 3.62
N LEU A 8 -4.85 -18.27 3.04
CA LEU A 8 -4.82 -17.07 2.22
C LEU A 8 -4.35 -15.86 3.03
N TYR A 9 -4.96 -15.61 4.18
CA TYR A 9 -4.62 -14.44 5.00
C TYR A 9 -3.20 -14.52 5.55
N THR A 10 -2.73 -15.72 5.92
CA THR A 10 -1.34 -15.94 6.31
C THR A 10 -0.38 -15.69 5.14
N ALA A 11 -0.70 -16.15 3.93
CA ALA A 11 0.13 -15.89 2.75
C ALA A 11 0.23 -14.39 2.44
N ILE A 12 -0.88 -13.66 2.52
CA ILE A 12 -0.88 -12.19 2.33
C ILE A 12 -0.10 -11.51 3.46
N TYR A 13 -0.24 -11.96 4.70
CA TYR A 13 0.55 -11.43 5.82
C TYR A 13 2.05 -11.58 5.59
N VAL A 14 2.49 -12.77 5.15
CA VAL A 14 3.91 -13.00 4.80
C VAL A 14 4.33 -12.10 3.64
N ALA A 15 3.49 -11.92 2.61
CA ALA A 15 3.79 -11.00 1.51
C ALA A 15 3.93 -9.54 2.00
N LEU A 16 3.10 -9.09 2.93
CA LEU A 16 3.20 -7.76 3.56
C LEU A 16 4.49 -7.61 4.38
N LEU A 17 4.92 -8.67 5.06
CA LEU A 17 6.17 -8.70 5.83
C LEU A 17 7.38 -8.60 4.90
N VAL A 18 7.41 -9.41 3.83
CA VAL A 18 8.45 -9.33 2.79
C VAL A 18 8.49 -7.94 2.17
N ALA A 19 7.32 -7.39 1.80
CA ALA A 19 7.23 -6.03 1.27
C ALA A 19 7.78 -4.98 2.26
N ALA A 20 7.52 -5.13 3.55
CA ALA A 20 8.09 -4.25 4.57
C ALA A 20 9.63 -4.38 4.63
N SER A 21 10.17 -5.60 4.65
CA SER A 21 11.61 -5.85 4.65
C SER A 21 12.30 -5.33 3.37
N LEU A 22 11.62 -5.38 2.22
CA LEU A 22 12.16 -4.84 0.97
C LEU A 22 12.37 -3.33 1.02
N ASN A 23 11.62 -2.57 1.82
CA ASN A 23 11.89 -1.14 1.99
C ASN A 23 13.25 -0.90 2.65
N PHE A 24 13.62 -1.72 3.63
CA PHE A 24 14.96 -1.67 4.22
C PHE A 24 16.03 -1.96 3.17
N VAL A 25 15.81 -2.98 2.33
CA VAL A 25 16.74 -3.33 1.24
C VAL A 25 16.91 -2.17 0.24
N LEU A 26 15.85 -1.41 -0.06
CA LEU A 26 15.96 -0.29 -0.99
C LEU A 26 16.90 0.84 -0.52
N PHE A 27 17.04 1.05 0.80
CA PHE A 27 17.86 2.13 1.35
C PHE A 27 19.20 1.66 1.94
N GLU A 28 19.24 0.48 2.55
CA GLU A 28 20.37 0.04 3.37
C GLU A 28 21.19 -1.10 2.74
N ALA A 29 20.72 -1.70 1.65
CA ALA A 29 21.47 -2.77 0.97
C ALA A 29 22.55 -2.20 0.05
N GLU A 30 23.78 -2.12 0.57
CA GLU A 30 24.96 -1.65 -0.19
C GLU A 30 25.23 -2.48 -1.47
N PHE A 31 24.79 -3.73 -1.53
CA PHE A 31 25.02 -4.61 -2.68
C PHE A 31 24.16 -4.30 -3.91
N LEU A 32 23.04 -3.55 -3.77
CA LEU A 32 22.16 -3.20 -4.89
C LEU A 32 22.35 -1.77 -5.41
N ASN A 33 23.10 -0.92 -4.69
CA ASN A 33 23.47 0.45 -5.07
C ASN A 33 22.36 1.23 -5.78
N PHE A 34 21.17 1.31 -5.16
CA PHE A 34 20.09 2.13 -5.70
C PHE A 34 20.38 3.62 -5.52
N THR A 35 20.06 4.42 -6.54
CA THR A 35 20.00 5.87 -6.37
C THR A 35 18.84 6.24 -5.45
N TYR A 36 18.93 7.38 -4.76
CA TYR A 36 17.84 7.86 -3.90
C TYR A 36 16.49 7.92 -4.62
N ALA A 37 16.47 8.38 -5.88
CA ALA A 37 15.25 8.44 -6.67
C ALA A 37 14.65 7.05 -6.96
N GLN A 38 15.49 6.04 -7.20
CA GLN A 38 15.04 4.66 -7.38
C GLN A 38 14.50 4.06 -6.08
N ALA A 39 15.19 4.28 -4.96
CA ALA A 39 14.75 3.81 -3.65
C ALA A 39 13.41 4.45 -3.23
N LEU A 40 13.27 5.76 -3.47
CA LEU A 40 12.02 6.50 -3.24
C LEU A 40 10.89 5.97 -4.14
N GLY A 41 11.14 5.80 -5.44
CA GLY A 41 10.16 5.25 -6.37
C GLY A 41 9.73 3.83 -5.99
N GLY A 42 10.68 2.97 -5.62
CA GLY A 42 10.41 1.61 -5.15
C GLY A 42 9.56 1.60 -3.87
N THR A 43 9.87 2.50 -2.93
CA THR A 43 9.10 2.65 -1.69
C THR A 43 7.65 3.03 -1.95
N LEU A 44 7.40 3.97 -2.87
CA LEU A 44 6.04 4.36 -3.26
C LEU A 44 5.25 3.20 -3.88
N VAL A 45 5.90 2.41 -4.75
CA VAL A 45 5.29 1.22 -5.35
C VAL A 45 4.96 0.18 -4.26
N ILE A 46 5.91 -0.12 -3.38
CA ILE A 46 5.69 -1.07 -2.29
C ILE A 46 4.56 -0.60 -1.35
N ALA A 47 4.55 0.67 -0.98
CA ALA A 47 3.50 1.25 -0.14
C ALA A 47 2.12 1.12 -0.79
N THR A 48 2.03 1.37 -2.10
CA THR A 48 0.79 1.21 -2.87
C THR A 48 0.29 -0.24 -2.85
N VAL A 49 1.17 -1.19 -3.17
CA VAL A 49 0.83 -2.64 -3.18
C VAL A 49 0.38 -3.10 -1.79
N LYS A 50 1.10 -2.73 -0.73
CA LYS A 50 0.73 -3.07 0.65
C LYS A 50 -0.64 -2.53 1.00
N THR A 51 -0.92 -1.27 0.66
CA THR A 51 -2.20 -0.62 0.93
C THR A 51 -3.34 -1.36 0.23
N LEU A 52 -3.16 -1.71 -1.06
CA LEU A 52 -4.15 -2.47 -1.82
C LEU A 52 -4.43 -3.85 -1.19
N LEU A 53 -3.40 -4.58 -0.77
CA LEU A 53 -3.56 -5.88 -0.10
C LEU A 53 -4.32 -5.74 1.23
N ILE A 54 -3.99 -4.72 2.03
CA ILE A 54 -4.65 -4.46 3.32
C ILE A 54 -6.12 -4.08 3.10
N VAL A 55 -6.39 -3.11 2.23
CA VAL A 55 -7.76 -2.62 1.97
C VAL A 55 -8.62 -3.73 1.38
N ALA A 56 -8.11 -4.47 0.40
CA ALA A 56 -8.88 -5.53 -0.25
C ALA A 56 -9.17 -6.71 0.68
N TYR A 57 -8.19 -7.19 1.44
CA TYR A 57 -8.28 -8.45 2.19
C TYR A 57 -8.46 -8.27 3.70
N PHE A 58 -7.67 -7.42 4.36
CA PHE A 58 -7.74 -7.24 5.82
C PHE A 58 -8.87 -6.29 6.26
N GLN A 59 -9.20 -5.29 5.46
CA GLN A 59 -10.39 -4.44 5.67
C GLN A 59 -11.64 -5.00 4.97
N HIS A 60 -11.51 -6.13 4.29
CA HIS A 60 -12.59 -6.85 3.62
C HIS A 60 -13.33 -6.05 2.52
N LEU A 61 -12.77 -4.93 2.01
CA LEU A 61 -13.45 -4.08 1.03
C LEU A 61 -13.86 -4.86 -0.24
N ARG A 62 -13.09 -5.89 -0.60
CA ARG A 62 -13.38 -6.74 -1.76
C ARG A 62 -14.72 -7.46 -1.68
N TRP A 63 -15.17 -7.81 -0.48
CA TRP A 63 -16.40 -8.56 -0.24
C TRP A 63 -17.56 -7.68 0.22
N GLU A 64 -17.32 -6.39 0.42
CA GLU A 64 -18.32 -5.42 0.81
C GLU A 64 -19.18 -4.93 -0.37
N ASN A 65 -20.26 -4.23 -0.03
CA ASN A 65 -21.11 -3.60 -1.03
C ASN A 65 -20.34 -2.59 -1.90
N ARG A 66 -20.68 -2.51 -3.19
CA ARG A 66 -20.01 -1.60 -4.14
C ARG A 66 -20.09 -0.13 -3.73
N SER A 67 -21.13 0.26 -3.00
CA SER A 67 -21.26 1.61 -2.43
C SER A 67 -20.08 1.97 -1.54
N LEU A 68 -19.59 1.05 -0.70
CA LEU A 68 -18.41 1.25 0.15
C LEU A 68 -17.14 1.43 -0.68
N THR A 69 -16.98 0.67 -1.77
CA THR A 69 -15.85 0.86 -2.70
C THR A 69 -15.85 2.25 -3.32
N TYR A 70 -17.02 2.75 -3.75
CA TYR A 70 -17.13 4.11 -4.27
C TYR A 70 -16.80 5.16 -3.21
N VAL A 71 -17.28 5.01 -1.98
CA VAL A 71 -16.95 5.90 -0.86
C VAL A 71 -15.45 5.92 -0.58
N MET A 72 -14.80 4.74 -0.52
CA MET A 72 -13.35 4.65 -0.31
C MET A 72 -12.56 5.27 -1.46
N SER A 73 -12.97 5.05 -2.71
CA SER A 73 -12.32 5.67 -3.87
C SER A 73 -12.48 7.20 -3.90
N LEU A 74 -13.66 7.70 -3.49
CA LEU A 74 -13.91 9.13 -3.36
C LEU A 74 -13.06 9.72 -2.24
N ALA A 75 -12.98 9.06 -1.08
CA ALA A 75 -12.12 9.49 0.02
C ALA A 75 -10.65 9.60 -0.43
N LEU A 76 -10.13 8.59 -1.14
CA LEU A 76 -8.79 8.63 -1.71
C LEU A 76 -8.62 9.82 -2.67
N ALA A 77 -9.56 10.04 -3.59
CA ALA A 77 -9.49 11.15 -4.54
C ALA A 77 -9.48 12.50 -3.82
N LEU A 78 -10.33 12.69 -2.81
CA LEU A 78 -10.39 13.91 -2.01
C LEU A 78 -9.11 14.13 -1.19
N THR A 79 -8.51 13.07 -0.62
CA THR A 79 -7.22 13.17 0.07
C THR A 79 -6.11 13.60 -0.88
N MET A 80 -6.09 13.08 -2.10
CA MET A 80 -5.11 13.48 -3.13
C MET A 80 -5.32 14.93 -3.56
N LEU A 81 -6.57 15.38 -3.70
CA LEU A 81 -6.89 16.79 -3.97
C LEU A 81 -6.46 17.70 -2.83
N LEU A 82 -6.67 17.31 -1.57
CA LEU A 82 -6.19 18.05 -0.40
C LEU A 82 -4.67 18.17 -0.39
N MET A 83 -3.95 17.08 -0.68
CA MET A 83 -2.49 17.07 -0.79
C MET A 83 -1.99 18.01 -1.91
N ALA A 84 -2.65 17.99 -3.07
CA ALA A 84 -2.33 18.89 -4.17
C ALA A 84 -2.60 20.36 -3.78
N ALA A 85 -3.74 20.65 -3.16
CA ALA A 85 -4.09 21.99 -2.68
C ALA A 85 -3.08 22.51 -1.62
N ALA A 86 -2.60 21.63 -0.73
CA ALA A 86 -1.61 21.98 0.27
C ALA A 86 -0.28 22.45 -0.32
N THR A 87 0.06 22.03 -1.55
CA THR A 87 1.26 22.49 -2.26
C THR A 87 1.20 23.99 -2.59
N TYR A 88 0.00 24.53 -2.80
CA TYR A 88 -0.24 25.96 -3.04
C TYR A 88 -0.53 26.77 -1.76
N SER A 89 -0.69 26.10 -0.62
CA SER A 89 -1.03 26.77 0.65
C SER A 89 0.18 27.38 1.38
N ILE A 90 1.40 26.96 1.03
CA ILE A 90 2.65 27.34 1.71
C ILE A 90 3.50 28.29 0.84
N SER A 91 3.05 28.60 -0.39
CA SER A 91 3.69 29.56 -1.29
C SER A 91 3.29 31.00 -1.00
#